data_AF-A0A3D5GJN6-F1
#
_entry.id   AF-A0A3D5GJN6-F1
#
_cell.length_a   1.000
_cell.length_b   1.000
_cell.length_c   1.000
_cell.angle_alpha   90.00
_cell.angle_beta   90.00
_cell.angle_gamma   90.00
#
_symmetry.space_group_name_H-M   'P 1'
#
loop_
_entity.id
_entity.type
_entity.pdbx_description
1 polymer ?
#
loop_
_entity_poly.entity_id
_entity_poly.type
_entity_poly.pdbx_seq_one_letter_code
_entity_poly.pdbx_strand_id
1 'polypeptide(L)'
;MATPLIVHSAEAKGRSHRLVLRLDPLSTVPLYEQLRAQFAVMIAVGHLEPGSRLPTIRHLAGTANLAPGTVARAYRELEVDGAAEGRGRRGTFVVNEPPHSEPLSQRRERLAGTADQFAFDLRQLGVNSDEAHQLLDQAFARVERSELERPTTPST
;
A
#
# COMPACT_ATOMS: atom_id res chain seq x y z
N MET A 1 26.11 4.17 -15.48
CA MET A 1 25.70 4.89 -14.26
C MET A 1 24.28 5.38 -14.47
N ALA A 2 23.40 5.15 -13.49
CA ALA A 2 22.00 5.57 -13.55
C ALA A 2 21.85 7.08 -13.27
N THR A 3 21.17 7.79 -14.17
CA THR A 3 20.93 9.23 -14.05
C THR A 3 19.66 9.50 -13.25
N PRO A 4 19.68 10.39 -12.23
CA PRO A 4 18.47 10.79 -11.52
C PRO A 4 17.58 11.63 -12.44
N LEU A 5 16.31 11.26 -12.50
CA LEU A 5 15.24 11.90 -13.24
C LEU A 5 14.22 12.49 -12.28
N ILE A 6 13.79 13.72 -12.55
CA ILE A 6 12.74 14.37 -11.77
C ILE A 6 11.44 14.31 -12.56
N VAL A 7 10.40 13.72 -11.95
CA VAL A 7 9.05 13.64 -12.51
C VAL A 7 8.10 14.31 -11.53
N HIS A 8 7.02 14.92 -12.02
CA HIS A 8 6.00 15.50 -11.15
C HIS A 8 4.77 14.60 -11.14
N SER A 9 4.21 14.39 -9.95
CA SER A 9 2.89 13.79 -9.80
C SER A 9 1.82 14.85 -9.60
N ALA A 10 0.67 14.65 -10.22
CA ALA A 10 -0.50 15.52 -10.07
C ALA A 10 -1.30 15.12 -8.81
N GLU A 11 -1.96 16.08 -8.17
CA GLU A 11 -2.71 15.88 -6.92
C GLU A 11 -4.22 16.03 -7.09
N ALA A 12 -4.97 15.65 -6.04
CA ALA A 12 -6.37 16.00 -5.83
C ALA A 12 -6.57 17.32 -5.05
N LYS A 13 -5.53 17.90 -4.41
CA LYS A 13 -5.62 19.10 -3.53
C LYS A 13 -4.66 20.27 -3.85
N GLY A 14 -3.91 20.23 -4.96
CA GLY A 14 -3.22 21.40 -5.52
C GLY A 14 -1.72 21.56 -5.22
N ARG A 15 -1.05 20.60 -4.56
CA ARG A 15 0.42 20.55 -4.44
C ARG A 15 1.00 19.49 -5.39
N SER A 16 2.07 19.79 -6.11
CA SER A 16 2.72 18.80 -6.98
C SER A 16 3.84 18.09 -6.22
N HIS A 17 3.76 16.76 -6.08
CA HIS A 17 4.87 16.00 -5.51
C HIS A 17 5.99 15.85 -6.56
N ARG A 18 7.19 16.28 -6.18
CA ARG A 18 8.41 16.08 -6.96
C ARG A 18 8.94 14.65 -6.72
N LEU A 19 8.80 13.79 -7.70
CA LEU A 19 9.34 12.44 -7.71
C LEU A 19 10.80 12.48 -8.19
N VAL A 20 11.69 11.83 -7.45
CA VAL A 20 13.08 11.63 -7.87
C VAL A 20 13.27 10.15 -8.14
N LEU A 21 13.44 9.80 -9.41
CA LEU A 21 13.59 8.42 -9.87
C LEU A 21 15.02 8.19 -10.39
N ARG A 22 15.60 7.04 -10.08
CA ARG A 22 16.88 6.59 -10.63
C ARG A 22 16.67 5.22 -11.26
N LEU A 23 16.90 5.12 -12.56
CA LEU A 23 16.70 3.88 -13.32
C LEU A 23 18.01 3.48 -13.99
N ASP A 24 18.35 2.20 -13.87
CA ASP A 24 19.53 1.61 -14.49
C ASP A 24 19.11 0.51 -15.48
N PRO A 25 19.14 0.78 -16.80
CA PRO A 25 18.86 -0.24 -17.81
C PRO A 25 19.86 -1.39 -17.86
N LEU A 26 21.06 -1.22 -17.28
CA LEU A 26 22.12 -2.23 -17.25
C LEU A 26 22.08 -3.11 -15.99
N SER A 27 21.21 -2.80 -15.04
CA SER A 27 21.02 -3.61 -13.83
C SER A 27 20.35 -4.94 -14.14
N THR A 28 20.64 -5.96 -13.33
CA THR A 28 19.95 -7.26 -13.36
C THR A 28 18.50 -7.17 -12.90
N VAL A 29 18.14 -6.09 -12.19
CA VAL A 29 16.76 -5.83 -11.77
C VAL A 29 15.97 -5.22 -12.94
N PRO A 30 14.83 -5.79 -13.35
CA PRO A 30 14.02 -5.21 -14.41
C PRO A 30 13.55 -3.77 -14.12
N LEU A 31 13.44 -2.92 -15.16
CA LEU A 31 13.06 -1.51 -15.00
C LEU A 31 11.69 -1.30 -14.34
N TYR A 32 10.71 -2.19 -14.59
CA TYR A 32 9.41 -2.10 -13.93
C TYR A 32 9.53 -2.30 -12.42
N GLU A 33 10.44 -3.17 -12.01
CA GLU A 33 10.66 -3.54 -10.61
C GLU A 33 11.45 -2.43 -9.88
N GLN A 34 12.45 -1.86 -10.55
CA GLN A 34 13.13 -0.65 -10.05
C GLN A 34 12.16 0.51 -9.84
N LEU A 35 11.18 0.67 -10.75
CA LEU A 35 10.16 1.69 -10.67
C LEU A 35 9.18 1.41 -9.51
N ARG A 36 8.65 0.18 -9.43
CA ARG A 36 7.78 -0.29 -8.34
C ARG A 36 8.42 -0.04 -6.98
N ALA A 37 9.66 -0.49 -6.79
CA ALA A 37 10.37 -0.34 -5.52
C ALA A 37 10.53 1.13 -5.09
N GLN A 38 10.85 2.03 -6.02
CA GLN A 38 11.01 3.45 -5.71
C GLN A 38 9.68 4.12 -5.35
N PHE A 39 8.58 3.79 -6.04
CA PHE A 39 7.25 4.26 -5.65
C PHE A 39 6.83 3.71 -4.29
N ALA A 40 7.07 2.42 -4.02
CA ALA A 40 6.77 1.81 -2.74
C ALA A 40 7.50 2.52 -1.59
N VAL A 41 8.78 2.87 -1.76
CA VAL A 41 9.54 3.65 -0.77
C VAL A 41 8.92 5.03 -0.57
N MET A 42 8.61 5.77 -1.65
CA MET A 42 8.01 7.11 -1.54
C MET A 42 6.64 7.08 -0.85
N ILE A 43 5.84 6.03 -1.05
CA ILE A 43 4.56 5.81 -0.36
C ILE A 43 4.82 5.49 1.11
N ALA A 44 5.74 4.57 1.40
CA ALA A 44 6.05 4.13 2.76
C ALA A 44 6.55 5.26 3.66
N VAL A 45 7.36 6.17 3.12
CA VAL A 45 7.89 7.33 3.87
C VAL A 45 6.95 8.55 3.84
N GLY A 46 5.75 8.41 3.26
CA GLY A 46 4.76 9.49 3.20
C GLY A 46 5.07 10.62 2.21
N HIS A 47 6.10 10.48 1.36
CA HIS A 47 6.35 11.44 0.28
C HIS A 47 5.20 11.42 -0.76
N LEU A 48 4.57 10.25 -0.95
CA LEU A 48 3.31 10.12 -1.66
C LEU A 48 2.23 9.78 -0.64
N GLU A 49 1.42 10.78 -0.30
CA GLU A 49 0.38 10.65 0.71
C GLU A 49 -0.75 9.71 0.25
N PRO A 50 -1.44 9.05 1.19
CA PRO A 50 -2.68 8.33 0.91
C PRO A 50 -3.67 9.19 0.11
N GLY A 51 -4.23 8.63 -0.95
CA GLY A 51 -5.14 9.33 -1.87
C GLY A 51 -4.45 10.25 -2.89
N SER A 52 -3.12 10.38 -2.87
CA SER A 52 -2.37 11.09 -3.92
C SER A 52 -2.49 10.36 -5.26
N ARG A 53 -2.59 11.11 -6.36
CA ARG A 53 -2.65 10.53 -7.71
C ARG A 53 -1.22 10.29 -8.17
N LEU A 54 -0.95 9.13 -8.78
CA LEU A 54 0.33 8.84 -9.43
C LEU A 54 0.39 9.48 -10.83
N PRO A 55 1.59 9.72 -11.40
CA PRO A 55 1.70 10.21 -12.77
C PRO A 55 1.00 9.26 -13.73
N THR A 56 0.43 9.77 -14.82
CA THR A 56 -0.16 8.88 -15.82
C THR A 56 0.92 8.00 -16.46
N ILE A 57 0.54 6.79 -16.91
CA ILE A 57 1.43 5.86 -17.59
C ILE A 57 2.16 6.55 -18.76
N ARG A 58 1.41 7.30 -19.60
CA ARG A 58 1.98 8.00 -20.75
C ARG A 58 2.95 9.11 -20.35
N HIS A 59 2.58 9.92 -19.34
CA HIS A 59 3.45 10.99 -18.85
C HIS A 59 4.76 10.42 -18.29
N LEU A 60 4.67 9.46 -17.39
CA LEU A 60 5.86 8.86 -16.78
C LEU A 60 6.72 8.13 -17.80
N ALA A 61 6.11 7.39 -18.74
CA ALA A 61 6.83 6.72 -19.82
C ALA A 61 7.61 7.72 -20.68
N GLY A 62 6.99 8.85 -21.05
CA GLY A 62 7.65 9.91 -21.82
C GLY A 62 8.78 10.58 -21.05
N THR A 63 8.54 10.99 -19.81
CA THR A 63 9.56 11.67 -18.99
C THR A 63 10.73 10.75 -18.64
N ALA A 64 10.45 9.47 -18.39
CA ALA A 64 11.47 8.48 -18.02
C ALA A 64 12.08 7.71 -19.19
N ASN A 65 11.68 8.02 -20.42
CA ASN A 65 12.08 7.29 -21.62
C ASN A 65 11.89 5.77 -21.47
N LEU A 66 10.74 5.36 -20.93
CA LEU A 66 10.35 3.97 -20.70
C LEU A 66 9.28 3.54 -21.69
N ALA A 67 9.22 2.24 -21.97
CA ALA A 67 8.06 1.67 -22.64
C ALA A 67 6.82 1.84 -21.75
N PRO A 68 5.65 2.24 -22.29
CA PRO A 68 4.41 2.36 -21.51
C PRO A 68 4.03 1.08 -20.76
N GLY A 69 4.31 -0.08 -21.36
CA GLY A 69 4.09 -1.39 -20.72
C GLY A 69 4.92 -1.61 -19.46
N THR A 70 6.13 -1.04 -19.37
CA THR A 70 6.99 -1.11 -18.19
C THR A 70 6.38 -0.35 -17.02
N VAL A 71 5.88 0.86 -17.28
CA VAL A 71 5.18 1.67 -16.28
C VAL A 71 3.86 1.03 -15.87
N ALA A 72 3.08 0.54 -16.84
CA ALA A 72 1.83 -0.15 -16.58
C ALA A 72 2.03 -1.39 -15.70
N ARG A 73 3.10 -2.16 -15.94
CA ARG A 73 3.46 -3.30 -15.10
C ARG A 73 3.83 -2.86 -13.69
N ALA A 74 4.69 -1.85 -13.54
CA ALA A 74 5.06 -1.34 -12.21
C ALA A 74 3.84 -0.91 -11.38
N TYR A 75 2.89 -0.22 -12.00
CA TYR A 75 1.65 0.18 -11.32
C TYR A 75 0.75 -1.01 -10.98
N ARG A 76 0.67 -2.00 -11.86
CA ARG A 76 -0.06 -3.23 -11.56
C ARG A 76 0.54 -3.97 -10.36
N GLU A 77 1.85 -4.06 -10.27
CA GLU A 77 2.50 -4.67 -9.11
C GLU A 77 2.25 -3.85 -7.83
N LEU A 78 2.27 -2.51 -7.90
CA LEU A 78 1.86 -1.65 -6.76
C LEU A 78 0.39 -1.86 -6.36
N GLU A 79 -0.49 -2.17 -7.30
CA GLU A 79 -1.89 -2.52 -7.03
C GLU A 79 -2.02 -3.90 -6.40
N VAL A 80 -1.23 -4.88 -6.82
CA VAL A 80 -1.14 -6.21 -6.19
C VAL A 80 -0.60 -6.11 -4.76
N ASP A 81 0.42 -5.28 -4.56
CA ASP A 81 0.98 -4.91 -3.26
C ASP A 81 0.05 -3.97 -2.48
N GLY A 82 -1.05 -3.53 -3.10
CA GLY A 82 -2.07 -2.55 -2.69
C GLY A 82 -1.53 -1.23 -2.13
N ALA A 83 -0.31 -0.87 -2.50
CA ALA A 83 0.22 0.48 -2.29
C ALA A 83 -0.52 1.49 -3.18
N ALA A 84 -1.11 1.03 -4.29
CA ALA A 84 -1.90 1.85 -5.20
C ALA A 84 -3.21 1.17 -5.60
N GLU A 85 -4.14 1.95 -6.16
CA GLU A 85 -5.38 1.47 -6.74
C GLU A 85 -5.71 2.22 -8.06
N GLY A 86 -6.14 1.45 -9.05
CA GLY A 86 -6.65 1.99 -10.32
C GLY A 86 -8.10 2.44 -10.20
N ARG A 87 -8.38 3.72 -10.45
CA ARG A 87 -9.75 4.30 -10.47
C ARG A 87 -10.25 4.56 -11.90
N GLY A 88 -9.94 3.66 -12.83
CA GLY A 88 -10.34 3.75 -14.24
C GLY A 88 -9.88 5.04 -14.91
N ARG A 89 -10.81 5.81 -15.50
CA ARG A 89 -10.50 7.08 -16.20
C ARG A 89 -9.91 8.16 -15.28
N ARG A 90 -10.07 8.01 -13.96
CA ARG A 90 -9.51 8.96 -12.97
C ARG A 90 -8.00 8.76 -12.76
N GLY A 91 -7.44 7.63 -13.19
CA GLY A 91 -6.03 7.29 -13.03
C GLY A 91 -5.75 6.38 -11.83
N THR A 92 -4.48 6.25 -11.47
CA THR A 92 -3.98 5.44 -10.36
C THR A 92 -3.70 6.32 -9.14
N PHE A 93 -4.06 5.86 -7.95
CA PHE A 93 -3.95 6.62 -6.70
C PHE A 93 -3.28 5.76 -5.62
N VAL A 94 -2.61 6.39 -4.66
CA VAL A 94 -2.12 5.71 -3.44
C VAL A 94 -3.34 5.35 -2.58
N VAL A 95 -3.35 4.15 -2.02
CA VAL A 95 -4.46 3.67 -1.17
C VAL A 95 -4.55 4.53 0.10
N ASN A 96 -5.77 4.75 0.60
CA ASN A 96 -6.06 5.60 1.76
C ASN A 96 -5.67 4.99 3.12
N GLU A 97 -5.25 3.73 3.13
CA GLU A 97 -4.87 3.00 4.33
C GLU A 97 -3.41 3.33 4.69
N PRO A 98 -3.06 3.54 5.98
CA PRO A 98 -1.70 3.91 6.36
C PRO A 98 -0.68 2.93 5.77
N PRO A 99 0.48 3.40 5.28
CA PRO A 99 1.50 2.53 4.73
C PRO A 99 1.97 1.58 5.83
N HIS A 100 1.50 0.33 5.77
CA HIS A 100 1.99 -0.71 6.64
C HIS A 100 3.39 -1.10 6.17
N SER A 101 4.29 -1.33 7.11
CA SER A 101 5.66 -1.79 6.86
C SER A 101 5.72 -3.18 6.20
N GLU A 102 4.58 -3.84 6.05
CA GLU A 102 4.40 -5.18 5.45
C GLU A 102 3.65 -5.06 4.11
N PRO A 103 4.11 -5.75 3.04
CA PRO A 103 3.38 -5.86 1.77
C PRO A 103 1.93 -6.34 1.97
N LEU A 104 0.95 -5.82 1.22
CA LEU A 104 -0.45 -6.22 1.45
C LEU A 104 -0.75 -7.69 1.16
N SER A 105 0.01 -8.34 0.29
CA SER A 105 -0.07 -9.78 0.08
C SER A 105 0.23 -10.55 1.37
N GLN A 106 1.33 -10.21 2.05
CA GLN A 106 1.71 -10.79 3.34
C GLN A 106 0.71 -10.42 4.43
N ARG A 107 0.26 -9.17 4.49
CA ARG A 107 -0.78 -8.74 5.43
C ARG A 107 -2.08 -9.53 5.24
N ARG A 108 -2.51 -9.74 3.98
CA ARG A 108 -3.70 -10.54 3.65
C ARG A 108 -3.56 -11.99 4.06
N GLU A 109 -2.40 -12.60 3.78
CA GLU A 109 -2.11 -13.97 4.19
C GLU A 109 -2.14 -14.12 5.71
N ARG A 110 -1.53 -13.16 6.43
CA ARG A 110 -1.53 -13.14 7.90
C ARG A 110 -2.94 -12.94 8.47
N LEU A 111 -3.74 -12.04 7.88
CA LEU A 111 -5.14 -11.84 8.28
C LEU A 111 -5.99 -13.09 8.04
N ALA A 112 -5.84 -13.72 6.87
CA ALA A 112 -6.53 -14.96 6.53
C ALA A 112 -6.17 -16.08 7.50
N GLY A 113 -4.87 -16.30 7.76
CA GLY A 113 -4.42 -17.31 8.72
C GLY A 113 -4.93 -17.07 10.15
N THR A 114 -5.05 -15.81 10.57
CA THR A 114 -5.65 -15.47 11.87
C THR A 114 -7.14 -15.80 11.91
N ALA A 115 -7.88 -15.47 10.84
CA ALA A 115 -9.30 -15.77 10.73
C ALA A 115 -9.57 -17.29 10.68
N ASP A 116 -8.74 -18.03 9.92
CA ASP A 116 -8.83 -19.49 9.81
C ASP A 116 -8.60 -20.16 11.16
N GLN A 117 -7.57 -19.72 11.91
CA GLN A 117 -7.29 -20.24 13.25
C GLN A 117 -8.47 -19.99 14.21
N PHE A 118 -8.99 -18.76 14.22
CA PHE A 118 -10.15 -18.41 15.05
C PHE A 118 -11.39 -19.25 14.70
N ALA A 119 -11.68 -19.39 13.41
CA ALA A 119 -12.80 -20.20 12.93
C ALA A 119 -12.63 -21.67 13.34
N PHE A 120 -11.41 -22.22 13.23
CA PHE A 120 -11.10 -23.57 13.66
C PHE A 120 -11.33 -23.78 15.16
N ASP A 121 -10.80 -22.89 16.00
CA ASP A 121 -10.93 -22.97 17.46
C ASP A 121 -12.40 -22.90 17.90
N LEU A 122 -13.18 -21.98 17.32
CA LEU A 122 -14.61 -21.86 17.64
C LEU A 122 -15.43 -23.05 17.17
N ARG A 123 -15.10 -23.63 16.00
CA ARG A 123 -15.76 -24.84 15.52
C ARG A 123 -15.48 -26.04 16.42
N GLN A 124 -14.27 -26.16 16.97
CA GLN A 124 -13.95 -27.21 17.95
C GLN A 124 -14.77 -27.06 19.24
N LEU A 125 -15.16 -25.83 19.60
CA LEU A 125 -16.02 -25.54 20.74
C LEU A 125 -17.53 -25.66 20.44
N GLY A 126 -17.90 -26.03 19.21
CA GLY A 126 -19.30 -26.16 18.81
C GLY A 126 -20.01 -24.83 18.55
N VAL A 127 -19.27 -23.73 18.44
CA VAL A 127 -19.81 -22.39 18.19
C VAL A 127 -20.16 -22.25 16.70
N ASN A 128 -21.35 -21.72 16.42
CA ASN A 128 -21.80 -21.44 15.06
C ASN A 128 -21.30 -20.07 14.56
N SER A 129 -21.50 -19.76 13.28
CA SER A 129 -21.02 -18.51 12.68
C SER A 129 -21.61 -17.26 13.34
N ASP A 130 -22.88 -17.29 13.70
CA ASP A 130 -23.59 -16.12 14.20
C ASP A 130 -23.09 -15.77 15.61
N GLU A 131 -22.93 -16.79 16.46
CA GLU A 131 -22.34 -16.65 17.79
C GLU A 131 -20.85 -16.27 17.71
N ALA A 132 -20.09 -16.81 16.74
CA ALA A 132 -18.71 -16.43 16.48
C ALA A 132 -18.56 -14.93 16.15
N HIS A 133 -19.44 -14.38 15.31
CA HIS A 133 -19.45 -12.95 14.99
C HIS A 133 -19.73 -12.10 16.23
N GLN A 134 -20.70 -12.48 17.06
CA GLN A 134 -21.00 -11.76 18.30
C GLN A 134 -19.82 -11.76 19.28
N LEU A 135 -19.13 -12.90 19.43
CA LEU A 135 -17.96 -13.02 20.29
C LEU A 135 -16.79 -12.15 19.77
N LEU A 136 -16.60 -12.10 18.46
CA LEU A 136 -15.58 -11.27 17.82
C LEU A 136 -15.86 -9.78 18.05
N ASP A 137 -17.09 -9.32 17.84
CA ASP A 137 -17.50 -7.93 18.08
C ASP A 137 -17.28 -7.52 19.55
N GLN A 138 -17.66 -8.40 20.49
CA GLN A 138 -17.43 -8.17 21.91
C GLN A 138 -15.93 -8.13 22.25
N ALA A 139 -15.11 -8.94 21.59
CA ALA A 139 -13.66 -8.94 21.79
C ALA A 139 -13.03 -7.61 21.33
N PHE A 140 -13.39 -7.12 20.14
CA PHE A 140 -12.94 -5.81 19.66
C PHE A 140 -13.36 -4.68 20.60
N ALA A 141 -14.62 -4.68 21.06
CA ALA A 141 -15.11 -3.66 21.99
C ALA A 141 -14.40 -3.67 23.37
N ARG A 142 -13.79 -4.80 23.78
CA ARG A 142 -12.94 -4.87 24.98
C ARG A 142 -11.55 -4.31 24.72
N VAL A 143 -10.95 -4.64 23.57
CA VAL A 143 -9.62 -4.15 23.18
C VAL A 143 -9.65 -2.64 23.04
N GLU A 144 -10.62 -2.08 22.32
CA GLU A 144 -10.76 -0.62 22.14
C GLU A 144 -10.88 0.10 23.49
N ARG A 145 -11.72 -0.41 24.41
CA ARG A 145 -11.82 0.13 25.77
C ARG A 145 -10.48 0.11 26.50
N SER A 146 -9.73 -0.99 26.39
CA SER A 146 -8.42 -1.11 27.04
C SER A 146 -7.37 -0.16 26.47
N GLU A 147 -7.49 0.24 25.20
CA GLU A 147 -6.61 1.22 24.56
C GLU A 147 -6.94 2.66 24.99
N LEU A 148 -8.23 2.97 25.15
CA LEU A 148 -8.72 4.25 25.67
C LEU A 148 -8.36 4.49 27.15
N GLU A 149 -8.16 3.41 27.92
CA GLU A 149 -7.86 3.47 29.36
C GLU A 149 -6.34 3.47 29.68
N ARG A 150 -5.44 3.40 28.69
CA ARG A 150 -3.99 3.51 28.95
C ARG A 150 -3.63 4.96 29.33
N PRO A 151 -3.09 5.23 30.54
CA PRO A 151 -2.56 6.55 30.85
C PRO A 151 -1.41 6.87 29.90
N THR A 152 -1.48 8.03 29.25
CA THR A 152 -0.37 8.64 28.54
C THR A 152 0.73 8.91 29.56
N THR A 153 1.70 8.02 29.66
CA THR A 153 2.94 8.31 30.38
C THR A 153 3.58 9.51 29.68
N PRO A 154 3.81 10.64 30.38
CA PRO A 154 4.57 11.73 29.79
C PRO A 154 6.01 11.27 29.66
N SER A 155 6.52 11.30 28.43
CA SER A 155 7.94 11.07 28.12
C SER A 155 8.79 12.07 28.91
N THR A 156 9.79 11.56 29.65
CA THR A 156 10.95 12.33 30.11
C THR A 156 12.07 12.19 29.09
#